data_AF-A0A3L8CMR8-F1
#
_entry.id   AF-A0A3L8CMR8-F1
#
_cell.length_a   1.000
_cell.length_b   1.000
_cell.length_c   1.000
_cell.angle_alpha   90.00
_cell.angle_beta   90.00
_cell.angle_gamma   90.00
#
_symmetry.space_group_name_H-M   'P 1'
#
loop_
_entity.id
_entity.type
_entity.pdbx_description
1 polymer ?
#
loop_
_entity_poly.entity_id
_entity_poly.type
_entity_poly.pdbx_seq_one_letter_code
_entity_poly.pdbx_strand_id
1 'polypeptide(L)'
;MLVHLSVHNYAIVEHLDLELDRGMSVITGETGAGKSIMLDALGLTLGDRADSGVVRPGADKADILATFDLVDIPEASAWLAERDLESDGPCILRRVITAEGRSRGYINGTPCPLGDLKALGELVIDIHSQHEHQSLLKTDTHRRLLDEYAGATDLARQVQLAAQRWRQTRQELDRLSNSGDEQRARHQLLSYQLEELENLGLGENELEQLEQEHKNLTNAETLLGICRQVVEQCSESDSGNVLNALTASLNRLSSVNNSVGALGEASSLLTSAQIQVEEAVGELNRFLDNFDADPARLQYLEERLDAIYTLARKHRIQPTEVAEMQQKLLDEIETLNANDESIERLGEELASFARHYQEKARDLSDLRHQASGTLASAVEQEIQRLGMPGGRFTIELRPNSSDELLPNGLEQVELLVSANPGQPMKALAKVASGGELSRISLAIQV
;
A
#
# COMPACT_ATOMS: atom_id res chain seq x y z
N MET A 1 -23.73 35.48 20.35
CA MET A 1 -25.16 35.84 20.31
C MET A 1 -25.42 36.81 19.17
N LEU A 2 -26.50 36.63 18.40
CA LEU A 2 -26.96 37.62 17.40
C LEU A 2 -27.48 38.89 18.09
N VAL A 3 -26.87 40.04 17.82
CA VAL A 3 -27.22 41.34 18.40
C VAL A 3 -28.04 42.18 17.43
N HIS A 4 -27.74 42.07 16.13
CA HIS A 4 -28.35 42.92 15.11
C HIS A 4 -28.50 42.18 13.77
N LEU A 5 -29.63 42.37 13.11
CA LEU A 5 -29.91 41.87 11.76
C LEU A 5 -30.47 43.00 10.91
N SER A 6 -29.76 43.33 9.83
CA SER A 6 -30.17 44.33 8.84
C SER A 6 -30.37 43.68 7.48
N VAL A 7 -31.50 43.92 6.84
CA VAL A 7 -31.88 43.32 5.56
C VAL A 7 -32.38 44.42 4.63
N HIS A 8 -31.76 44.53 3.45
CA HIS A 8 -32.14 45.48 2.42
C HIS A 8 -32.49 44.76 1.12
N ASN A 9 -33.64 45.13 0.52
CA ASN A 9 -34.10 44.66 -0.79
C ASN A 9 -34.13 43.13 -0.97
N TYR A 10 -34.58 42.42 0.06
CA TYR A 10 -34.68 40.95 0.08
C TYR A 10 -36.15 40.51 0.02
N ALA A 11 -36.50 39.68 -0.96
CA ALA A 11 -37.87 39.21 -1.19
C ALA A 11 -38.90 40.37 -1.22
N ILE A 12 -39.79 40.45 -0.22
CA ILE A 12 -40.79 41.52 -0.06
C ILE A 12 -40.37 42.61 0.94
N VAL A 13 -39.15 42.55 1.48
CA VAL A 13 -38.60 43.50 2.45
C VAL A 13 -37.75 44.53 1.72
N GLU A 14 -38.10 45.80 1.87
CA GLU A 14 -37.30 46.92 1.34
C GLU A 14 -36.17 47.25 2.31
N HIS A 15 -36.51 47.40 3.59
CA HIS A 15 -35.59 47.60 4.69
C HIS A 15 -36.16 46.95 5.95
N LEU A 16 -35.33 46.18 6.64
CA LEU A 16 -35.58 45.63 7.96
C LEU A 16 -34.33 45.87 8.80
N ASP A 17 -34.54 46.34 10.02
CA ASP A 17 -33.49 46.54 10.99
C ASP A 17 -34.00 46.03 12.34
N LEU A 18 -33.31 45.03 12.89
CA LEU A 18 -33.73 44.30 14.09
C LEU A 18 -32.57 44.23 15.07
N GLU A 19 -32.78 44.80 16.25
CA GLU A 19 -31.90 44.66 17.41
C GLU A 19 -32.46 43.60 18.36
N LEU A 20 -31.59 42.75 18.89
CA LEU A 20 -31.94 41.63 19.77
C LEU A 20 -31.18 41.73 21.09
N ASP A 21 -31.92 41.59 22.20
CA ASP A 21 -31.37 41.57 23.55
C ASP A 21 -31.10 40.14 24.05
N ARG A 22 -30.16 40.01 24.99
CA ARG A 22 -29.80 38.73 25.62
C ARG A 22 -31.03 38.07 26.26
N GLY A 23 -31.20 36.77 26.02
CA GLY A 23 -32.28 35.96 26.57
C GLY A 23 -33.28 35.49 25.52
N MET A 24 -34.55 35.42 25.89
CA MET A 24 -35.61 34.90 25.02
C MET A 24 -36.30 36.03 24.26
N SER A 25 -36.15 36.04 22.93
CA SER A 25 -36.88 36.94 22.03
C SER A 25 -38.04 36.21 21.35
N VAL A 26 -39.23 36.80 21.36
CA VAL A 26 -40.44 36.21 20.74
C VAL A 26 -40.94 37.12 19.62
N ILE A 27 -40.92 36.62 18.39
CA ILE A 27 -41.44 37.32 17.21
C ILE A 27 -42.87 36.85 16.93
N THR A 28 -43.81 37.79 16.88
CA THR A 28 -45.25 37.52 16.62
C THR A 28 -45.76 38.35 15.44
N GLY A 29 -46.89 37.97 14.84
CA GLY A 29 -47.48 38.67 13.68
C GLY A 29 -48.69 37.94 13.07
N GLU A 30 -49.39 38.56 12.11
CA GLU A 30 -50.60 38.01 11.46
C GLU A 30 -50.30 36.92 10.41
N THR A 31 -49.14 36.96 9.75
CA THR A 31 -48.75 35.97 8.73
C THR A 31 -47.36 35.40 9.01
N GLY A 32 -47.17 34.10 8.72
CA GLY A 32 -45.89 33.41 8.91
C GLY A 32 -44.75 33.91 7.99
N ALA A 33 -45.07 34.73 6.99
CA ALA A 33 -44.11 35.22 6.00
C ALA A 33 -43.00 36.07 6.63
N GLY A 34 -43.32 36.96 7.57
CA GLY A 34 -42.31 37.85 8.19
C GLY A 34 -41.24 37.09 8.97
N LYS A 35 -41.65 36.06 9.73
CA LYS A 35 -40.72 35.19 10.48
C LYS A 35 -39.83 34.38 9.53
N SER A 36 -40.43 33.76 8.51
CA SER A 36 -39.67 32.97 7.52
C SER A 36 -38.65 33.84 6.79
N ILE A 37 -39.05 35.02 6.33
CA ILE A 37 -38.14 35.95 5.63
C ILE A 37 -36.94 36.34 6.50
N MET A 38 -37.14 36.60 7.79
CA MET A 38 -36.04 36.91 8.71
C MET A 38 -35.08 35.73 8.88
N LEU A 39 -35.62 34.52 9.09
CA LEU A 39 -34.80 33.32 9.26
C LEU A 39 -34.04 32.96 7.97
N ASP A 40 -34.69 33.08 6.81
CA ASP A 40 -34.06 32.82 5.52
C ASP A 40 -32.95 33.86 5.24
N ALA A 41 -33.19 35.14 5.55
CA ALA A 41 -32.18 36.19 5.42
C ALA A 41 -30.97 35.92 6.34
N LEU A 42 -31.22 35.54 7.59
CA LEU A 42 -30.18 35.15 8.53
C LEU A 42 -29.38 33.94 8.03
N GLY A 43 -30.05 32.89 7.54
CA GLY A 43 -29.42 31.70 6.93
C GLY A 43 -28.47 32.05 5.78
N LEU A 44 -28.84 33.01 4.94
CA LEU A 44 -27.98 33.49 3.85
C LEU A 44 -26.69 34.17 4.34
N THR A 45 -26.71 34.84 5.50
CA THR A 45 -25.48 35.38 6.12
C THR A 45 -24.58 34.29 6.69
N LEU A 46 -25.17 33.16 7.07
CA LEU A 46 -24.49 31.97 7.63
C LEU A 46 -24.05 30.97 6.57
N GLY A 47 -24.19 31.34 5.29
CA GLY A 47 -23.62 30.59 4.19
C GLY A 47 -24.57 29.65 3.46
N ASP A 48 -25.88 29.78 3.67
CA ASP A 48 -26.87 29.10 2.84
C ASP A 48 -26.80 29.52 1.37
N ARG A 49 -27.28 28.63 0.50
CA ARG A 49 -27.36 28.89 -0.94
C ARG A 49 -28.47 29.91 -1.21
N ALA A 50 -28.11 30.92 -1.99
CA ALA A 50 -29.08 31.88 -2.51
C ALA A 50 -29.76 31.33 -3.76
N ASP A 51 -31.09 31.34 -3.79
CA ASP A 51 -31.86 31.04 -4.99
C ASP A 51 -31.88 32.22 -5.97
N SER A 52 -32.02 31.92 -7.27
CA SER A 52 -32.17 32.92 -8.32
C SER A 52 -33.56 33.54 -8.28
N GLY A 53 -33.76 34.51 -7.38
CA GLY A 53 -35.05 35.16 -7.14
C GLY A 53 -35.19 35.86 -5.79
N VAL A 54 -34.14 35.84 -4.96
CA VAL A 54 -34.16 36.44 -3.62
C VAL A 54 -34.08 37.97 -3.60
N VAL A 55 -33.65 38.60 -4.69
CA VAL A 55 -33.58 40.06 -4.79
C VAL A 55 -34.97 40.62 -5.05
N ARG A 56 -35.37 41.62 -4.27
CA ARG A 56 -36.68 42.30 -4.43
C ARG A 56 -36.86 42.79 -5.88
N PRO A 57 -38.02 42.56 -6.50
CA PRO A 57 -38.29 43.07 -7.85
C PRO A 57 -38.08 44.59 -7.95
N GLY A 58 -37.26 45.01 -8.92
CA GLY A 58 -36.91 46.42 -9.13
C GLY A 58 -35.67 46.92 -8.39
N ALA A 59 -34.99 46.07 -7.61
CA ALA A 59 -33.71 46.39 -6.98
C ALA A 59 -32.52 45.71 -7.67
N ASP A 60 -31.36 46.37 -7.69
CA ASP A 60 -30.14 45.84 -8.32
C ASP A 60 -29.45 44.76 -7.47
N LYS A 61 -29.62 44.83 -6.14
CA LYS A 61 -29.01 43.92 -5.16
C LYS A 61 -29.81 43.81 -3.86
N ALA A 62 -29.69 42.67 -3.20
CA ALA A 62 -30.03 42.46 -1.80
C ALA A 62 -28.77 42.51 -0.92
N ASP A 63 -28.88 43.11 0.27
CA ASP A 63 -27.76 43.30 1.21
C ASP A 63 -28.23 42.91 2.61
N ILE A 64 -27.60 41.88 3.17
CA ILE A 64 -28.01 41.26 4.42
C ILE A 64 -26.80 41.27 5.36
N LEU A 65 -26.98 41.73 6.58
CA LEU A 65 -25.93 41.87 7.57
C LEU A 65 -26.42 41.34 8.92
N ALA A 66 -25.64 40.44 9.52
CA ALA A 66 -25.87 39.89 10.85
C ALA A 66 -24.65 40.17 11.74
N THR A 67 -24.89 40.75 12.90
CA THR A 67 -23.85 41.14 13.87
C THR A 67 -23.95 40.27 15.11
N PHE A 68 -22.83 39.68 15.52
CA PHE A 68 -22.72 38.75 16.62
C PHE A 68 -21.78 39.27 17.71
N ASP A 69 -22.24 39.22 18.96
CA ASP A 69 -21.41 39.32 20.14
C ASP A 69 -20.78 37.95 20.41
N LEU A 70 -19.43 37.88 20.43
CA LEU A 70 -18.67 36.65 20.60
C LEU A 70 -18.13 36.44 22.02
N VAL A 71 -18.50 37.29 23.00
CA VAL A 71 -17.99 37.23 24.38
C VAL A 71 -18.12 35.83 25.00
N ASP A 72 -19.22 35.12 24.71
CA ASP A 72 -19.50 33.79 25.25
C ASP A 72 -19.12 32.63 24.30
N ILE A 73 -18.42 32.92 23.18
CA ILE A 73 -18.08 31.93 22.13
C ILE A 73 -16.57 32.04 21.78
N PRO A 74 -15.67 31.57 22.65
CA PRO A 74 -14.23 31.71 22.47
C PRO A 74 -13.70 30.95 21.24
N GLU A 75 -14.35 29.85 20.85
CA GLU A 75 -13.99 29.05 19.66
C GLU A 75 -14.16 29.85 18.36
N ALA A 76 -15.25 30.61 18.23
CA ALA A 76 -15.47 31.49 17.08
C ALA A 76 -14.43 32.62 17.02
N SER A 77 -14.02 33.15 18.17
CA SER A 77 -12.96 34.16 18.24
C SER A 77 -11.60 33.59 17.82
N ALA A 78 -11.26 32.38 18.27
CA ALA A 78 -10.03 31.70 17.87
C ALA A 78 -10.03 31.36 16.36
N TRP A 79 -11.17 30.94 15.81
CA TRP A 79 -11.32 30.64 14.39
C TRP A 79 -11.08 31.89 13.52
N LEU A 80 -11.56 33.06 13.97
CA LEU A 80 -11.31 34.35 13.31
C LEU A 80 -9.83 34.75 13.38
N ALA A 81 -9.19 34.60 14.53
CA ALA A 81 -7.78 34.93 14.72
C ALA A 81 -6.85 34.07 13.86
N GLU A 82 -7.13 32.75 13.76
CA GLU A 82 -6.36 31.83 12.92
C GLU A 82 -6.37 32.22 11.43
N ARG A 83 -7.41 32.94 11.00
CA ARG A 83 -7.64 33.33 9.60
C ARG A 83 -7.36 34.80 9.31
N ASP A 84 -6.80 35.54 10.28
CA ASP A 84 -6.59 36.99 10.20
C ASP A 84 -7.88 37.76 9.89
N LEU A 85 -9.03 37.30 10.41
CA LEU A 85 -10.36 37.90 10.23
C LEU A 85 -10.90 38.59 11.49
N GLU A 86 -10.09 38.71 12.55
CA GLU A 86 -10.48 39.36 13.80
C GLU A 86 -10.71 40.88 13.66
N SER A 87 -11.51 41.44 14.57
CA SER A 87 -11.88 42.87 14.61
C SER A 87 -12.04 43.30 16.07
N ASP A 88 -11.78 44.57 16.38
CA ASP A 88 -11.87 45.16 17.74
C ASP A 88 -13.32 45.28 18.28
N GLY A 89 -14.30 44.68 17.61
CA GLY A 89 -15.74 44.82 17.90
C GLY A 89 -16.54 43.55 17.61
N PRO A 90 -17.88 43.65 17.56
CA PRO A 90 -18.72 42.48 17.29
C PRO A 90 -18.45 41.92 15.89
N CYS A 91 -18.60 40.61 15.74
CA CYS A 91 -18.36 39.92 14.48
C CYS A 91 -19.50 40.19 13.50
N ILE A 92 -19.19 40.65 12.29
CA ILE A 92 -20.18 41.01 11.28
C ILE A 92 -20.09 40.04 10.11
N LEU A 93 -21.18 39.31 9.87
CA LEU A 93 -21.38 38.50 8.66
C LEU A 93 -22.27 39.26 7.69
N ARG A 94 -21.81 39.45 6.46
CA ARG A 94 -22.58 40.16 5.43
C ARG A 94 -22.65 39.37 4.13
N ARG A 95 -23.85 39.34 3.55
CA ARG A 95 -24.15 38.68 2.28
C ARG A 95 -24.73 39.70 1.30
N VAL A 96 -24.10 39.82 0.12
CA VAL A 96 -24.59 40.68 -0.97
C VAL A 96 -24.92 39.81 -2.18
N ILE A 97 -26.15 39.92 -2.67
CA ILE A 97 -26.65 39.11 -3.80
C ILE A 97 -27.16 40.08 -4.87
N THR A 98 -26.63 39.99 -6.10
CA THR A 98 -27.09 40.84 -7.22
C THR A 98 -28.27 40.20 -7.95
N ALA A 99 -29.06 41.00 -8.65
CA ALA A 99 -30.17 40.51 -9.48
C ALA A 99 -29.72 39.50 -10.56
N GLU A 100 -28.46 39.56 -10.98
CA GLU A 100 -27.81 38.61 -11.90
C GLU A 100 -27.47 37.25 -11.25
N GLY A 101 -27.72 37.08 -9.94
CA GLY A 101 -27.47 35.85 -9.20
C GLY A 101 -26.04 35.71 -8.65
N ARG A 102 -25.20 36.75 -8.77
CA ARG A 102 -23.85 36.72 -8.17
C ARG A 102 -23.95 37.00 -6.68
N SER A 103 -23.32 36.16 -5.87
CA SER A 103 -23.34 36.28 -4.42
C SER A 103 -21.94 36.46 -3.85
N ARG A 104 -21.77 37.39 -2.91
CA ARG A 104 -20.51 37.70 -2.23
C ARG A 104 -20.72 37.66 -0.72
N GLY A 105 -19.81 37.00 -0.02
CA GLY A 105 -19.77 36.92 1.44
C GLY A 105 -18.68 37.82 2.01
N TYR A 106 -18.90 38.37 3.19
CA TYR A 106 -17.92 39.16 3.92
C TYR A 106 -17.96 38.80 5.41
N ILE A 107 -16.78 38.71 6.02
CA ILE A 107 -16.59 38.58 7.47
C ILE A 107 -15.79 39.80 7.92
N ASN A 108 -16.33 40.58 8.86
CA ASN A 108 -15.70 41.81 9.38
C ASN A 108 -15.24 42.79 8.28
N GLY A 109 -15.98 42.83 7.16
CA GLY A 109 -15.69 43.68 6.01
C GLY A 109 -14.73 43.07 4.97
N THR A 110 -14.06 41.97 5.29
CA THR A 110 -13.16 41.25 4.37
C THR A 110 -13.96 40.28 3.49
N PRO A 111 -13.78 40.26 2.16
CA PRO A 111 -14.44 39.29 1.29
C PRO A 111 -13.98 37.86 1.59
N CYS A 112 -14.93 36.96 1.88
CA CYS A 112 -14.63 35.57 2.24
C CYS A 112 -15.41 34.56 1.36
N PRO A 113 -14.83 33.37 1.13
CA PRO A 113 -15.53 32.23 0.56
C PRO A 113 -16.82 31.88 1.33
N LEU A 114 -17.77 31.26 0.62
CA LEU A 114 -19.02 30.81 1.25
C LEU A 114 -18.80 29.75 2.33
N GLY A 115 -17.80 28.88 2.15
CA GLY A 115 -17.45 27.86 3.13
C GLY A 115 -17.00 28.44 4.47
N ASP A 116 -16.36 29.61 4.45
CA ASP A 116 -15.89 30.30 5.66
C ASP A 116 -17.05 30.93 6.43
N LEU A 117 -18.02 31.55 5.72
CA LEU A 117 -19.27 32.00 6.34
C LEU A 117 -20.02 30.84 7.01
N LYS A 118 -20.02 29.67 6.36
CA LYS A 118 -20.68 28.47 6.87
C LYS A 118 -19.99 27.90 8.11
N ALA A 119 -18.66 27.74 8.05
CA ALA A 119 -17.89 27.23 9.16
C ALA A 119 -18.01 28.13 10.40
N LEU A 120 -17.96 29.45 10.21
CA LEU A 120 -18.16 30.39 11.32
C LEU A 120 -19.62 30.44 11.78
N GLY A 121 -20.58 30.37 10.86
CA GLY A 121 -22.01 30.32 11.16
C GLY A 121 -22.38 29.17 12.10
N GLU A 122 -21.86 27.97 11.84
CA GLU A 122 -22.03 26.77 12.67
C GLU A 122 -21.48 26.93 14.10
N LEU A 123 -20.55 27.86 14.33
CA LEU A 123 -20.00 28.15 15.67
C LEU A 123 -20.84 29.18 16.45
N VAL A 124 -21.51 30.10 15.76
CA VAL A 124 -22.12 31.29 16.40
C VAL A 124 -23.63 31.21 16.57
N ILE A 125 -24.31 30.34 15.82
CA ILE A 125 -25.76 30.20 15.87
C ILE A 125 -26.22 28.80 15.45
N ASP A 126 -27.29 28.33 16.08
CA ASP A 126 -27.97 27.06 15.78
C ASP A 126 -29.42 27.37 15.39
N ILE A 127 -29.81 27.11 14.13
CA ILE A 127 -31.10 27.54 13.55
C ILE A 127 -32.05 26.36 13.40
N HIS A 128 -32.91 26.23 14.40
CA HIS A 128 -33.95 25.21 14.47
C HIS A 128 -35.13 25.52 13.55
N SER A 129 -34.93 25.29 12.25
CA SER A 129 -35.92 25.40 11.17
C SER A 129 -36.43 24.03 10.72
N GLN A 130 -37.32 23.98 9.72
CA GLN A 130 -37.73 22.71 9.09
C GLN A 130 -36.54 21.94 8.46
N HIS A 131 -35.37 22.57 8.26
CA HIS A 131 -34.21 21.98 7.60
C HIS A 131 -33.17 21.34 8.55
N GLU A 132 -33.05 21.81 9.81
CA GLU A 132 -32.07 21.30 10.79
C GLU A 132 -32.39 19.87 11.28
N HIS A 133 -33.68 19.53 11.20
CA HIS A 133 -34.20 18.17 11.33
C HIS A 133 -33.37 17.14 10.56
N GLN A 134 -32.82 17.52 9.39
CA GLN A 134 -32.01 16.64 8.54
C GLN A 134 -30.76 16.07 9.22
N SER A 135 -30.14 16.76 10.18
CA SER A 135 -28.99 16.22 10.91
C SER A 135 -29.40 15.11 11.88
N LEU A 136 -30.52 15.32 12.59
CA LEU A 136 -31.16 14.31 13.42
C LEU A 136 -31.86 13.22 12.60
N LEU A 137 -31.98 13.34 11.28
CA LEU A 137 -32.40 12.22 10.43
C LEU A 137 -31.26 11.24 10.14
N LYS A 138 -30.00 11.60 10.44
CA LYS A 138 -28.84 10.74 10.22
C LYS A 138 -28.55 9.88 11.44
N THR A 139 -28.44 8.58 11.24
CA THR A 139 -28.09 7.60 12.28
C THR A 139 -26.70 7.84 12.89
N ASP A 140 -25.76 8.42 12.14
CA ASP A 140 -24.46 8.82 12.68
C ASP A 140 -24.56 9.92 13.74
N THR A 141 -25.55 10.81 13.63
CA THR A 141 -25.83 11.83 14.65
C THR A 141 -26.46 11.19 15.89
N HIS A 142 -27.34 10.20 15.72
CA HIS A 142 -27.92 9.44 16.85
C HIS A 142 -26.85 8.78 17.70
N ARG A 143 -25.87 8.14 17.04
CA ARG A 143 -24.73 7.52 17.71
C ARG A 143 -23.91 8.53 18.50
N ARG A 144 -23.54 9.66 17.86
CA ARG A 144 -22.73 10.70 18.51
C ARG A 144 -23.41 11.28 19.75
N LEU A 145 -24.72 11.56 19.66
CA LEU A 145 -25.51 12.06 20.79
C LEU A 145 -25.52 11.08 21.96
N LEU A 146 -25.72 9.78 21.67
CA LEU A 146 -25.69 8.76 22.70
C LEU A 146 -24.29 8.62 23.33
N ASP A 147 -23.24 8.61 22.51
CA ASP A 147 -21.85 8.52 22.97
C ASP A 147 -21.46 9.71 23.85
N GLU A 148 -21.87 10.93 23.47
CA GLU A 148 -21.62 12.15 24.23
C GLU A 148 -22.37 12.15 25.56
N TYR A 149 -23.66 11.80 25.55
CA TYR A 149 -24.46 11.65 26.77
C TYR A 149 -23.90 10.58 27.71
N ALA A 150 -23.36 9.49 27.16
CA ALA A 150 -22.74 8.41 27.91
C ALA A 150 -21.33 8.75 28.44
N GLY A 151 -20.74 9.89 28.04
CA GLY A 151 -19.33 10.20 28.30
C GLY A 151 -18.37 9.23 27.60
N ALA A 152 -18.81 8.57 26.53
CA ALA A 152 -18.11 7.49 25.84
C ALA A 152 -17.31 7.97 24.62
N THR A 153 -17.22 9.28 24.36
CA THR A 153 -16.54 9.86 23.19
C THR A 153 -15.10 9.38 23.01
N ASP A 154 -14.32 9.32 24.09
CA ASP A 154 -12.94 8.81 24.02
C ASP A 154 -12.86 7.32 23.73
N LEU A 155 -13.78 6.53 24.27
CA LEU A 155 -13.86 5.10 24.02
C LEU A 155 -14.30 4.80 22.59
N ALA A 156 -15.29 5.55 22.07
CA ALA A 156 -15.72 5.50 20.68
C ALA A 156 -14.56 5.82 19.72
N ARG A 157 -13.72 6.81 20.06
CA ARG A 157 -12.50 7.14 19.30
C ARG A 157 -11.48 6.00 19.32
N GLN A 158 -11.29 5.33 20.46
CA GLN A 158 -10.39 4.18 20.55
C GLN A 158 -10.87 3.01 19.68
N VAL A 159 -12.18 2.71 19.70
CA VAL A 159 -12.81 1.68 18.85
C VAL A 159 -12.62 2.02 17.37
N GLN A 160 -12.84 3.28 16.98
CA GLN A 160 -12.63 3.75 15.60
C GLN A 160 -11.17 3.55 15.15
N LEU A 161 -10.20 3.96 15.97
CA LEU A 161 -8.78 3.81 15.66
C LEU A 161 -8.37 2.34 15.56
N ALA A 162 -8.88 1.48 16.45
CA ALA A 162 -8.61 0.05 16.41
C ALA A 162 -9.16 -0.62 15.13
N ALA A 163 -10.40 -0.28 14.74
CA ALA A 163 -11.01 -0.77 13.50
C ALA A 163 -10.23 -0.30 12.26
N GLN A 164 -9.79 0.96 12.25
CA GLN A 164 -9.02 1.52 11.14
C GLN A 164 -7.66 0.82 11.00
N ARG A 165 -6.93 0.63 12.11
CA ARG A 165 -5.66 -0.10 12.11
C ARG A 165 -5.84 -1.53 11.63
N TRP A 166 -6.85 -2.23 12.17
CA TRP A 166 -7.16 -3.60 11.74
C TRP A 166 -7.44 -3.68 10.23
N ARG A 167 -8.24 -2.76 9.68
CA ARG A 167 -8.55 -2.72 8.24
C ARG A 167 -7.31 -2.44 7.39
N GLN A 168 -6.44 -1.52 7.83
CA GLN A 168 -5.18 -1.22 7.15
C GLN A 168 -4.24 -2.43 7.15
N THR A 169 -4.02 -3.05 8.30
CA THR A 169 -3.19 -4.27 8.43
C THR A 169 -3.76 -5.41 7.61
N ARG A 170 -5.09 -5.59 7.59
CA ARG A 170 -5.75 -6.61 6.76
C ARG A 170 -5.54 -6.39 5.27
N GLN A 171 -5.68 -5.15 4.80
CA GLN A 171 -5.44 -4.83 3.39
C GLN A 171 -3.99 -5.08 2.97
N GLU A 172 -3.02 -4.77 3.84
CA GLU A 172 -1.62 -5.04 3.57
C GLU A 172 -1.32 -6.55 3.60
N LEU A 173 -1.88 -7.28 4.57
CA LEU A 173 -1.80 -8.74 4.63
C LEU A 173 -2.38 -9.40 3.38
N ASP A 174 -3.59 -8.99 2.96
CA ASP A 174 -4.24 -9.53 1.76
C ASP A 174 -3.41 -9.22 0.50
N ARG A 175 -2.79 -8.05 0.42
CA ARG A 175 -1.90 -7.66 -0.69
C ARG A 175 -0.67 -8.57 -0.76
N LEU A 176 -0.01 -8.85 0.36
CA LEU A 176 1.16 -9.72 0.41
C LEU A 176 0.76 -11.20 0.21
N SER A 177 -0.32 -11.64 0.85
CA SER A 177 -0.80 -13.03 0.81
C SER A 177 -1.38 -13.45 -0.55
N ASN A 178 -1.95 -12.52 -1.33
CA ASN A 178 -2.45 -12.85 -2.68
C ASN A 178 -1.34 -13.25 -3.67
N SER A 179 -0.07 -13.11 -3.27
CA SER A 179 1.08 -13.65 -4.01
C SER A 179 1.59 -14.99 -3.46
N GLY A 180 1.07 -15.49 -2.33
CA GLY A 180 1.71 -16.53 -1.52
C GLY A 180 1.86 -17.91 -2.16
N ASP A 181 0.93 -18.36 -3.02
CA ASP A 181 1.05 -19.67 -3.69
C ASP A 181 2.13 -19.66 -4.77
N GLU A 182 2.17 -18.59 -5.57
CA GLU A 182 3.18 -18.39 -6.60
C GLU A 182 4.57 -18.15 -5.98
N GLN A 183 4.63 -17.38 -4.88
CA GLN A 183 5.86 -17.12 -4.15
C GLN A 183 6.41 -18.38 -3.47
N ARG A 184 5.57 -19.23 -2.87
CA ARG A 184 6.02 -20.50 -2.29
C ARG A 184 6.58 -21.46 -3.36
N ALA A 185 5.90 -21.57 -4.49
CA ALA A 185 6.39 -22.38 -5.61
C ALA A 185 7.73 -21.84 -6.14
N ARG A 186 7.86 -20.51 -6.24
CA ARG A 186 9.10 -19.84 -6.62
C ARG A 186 10.22 -20.08 -5.61
N HIS A 187 9.96 -19.92 -4.31
CA HIS A 187 10.93 -20.19 -3.25
C HIS A 187 11.46 -21.62 -3.32
N GLN A 188 10.58 -22.61 -3.50
CA GLN A 188 10.96 -24.01 -3.61
C GLN A 188 11.84 -24.27 -4.84
N LEU A 189 11.52 -23.66 -5.99
CA LEU A 189 12.32 -23.77 -7.20
C LEU A 189 13.72 -23.15 -7.02
N LEU A 190 13.79 -21.93 -6.47
CA LEU A 190 15.06 -21.24 -6.24
C LEU A 190 15.93 -21.98 -5.23
N SER A 191 15.33 -22.52 -4.17
CA SER A 191 16.04 -23.32 -3.14
C SER A 191 16.65 -24.57 -3.76
N TYR A 192 15.90 -25.28 -4.61
CA TYR A 192 16.42 -26.45 -5.33
C TYR A 192 17.57 -26.06 -6.27
N GLN A 193 17.43 -24.95 -7.00
CA GLN A 193 18.50 -24.48 -7.89
C GLN A 193 19.77 -24.10 -7.11
N LEU A 194 19.62 -23.44 -5.96
CA LEU A 194 20.73 -23.06 -5.09
C LEU A 194 21.45 -24.30 -4.54
N GLU A 195 20.70 -25.29 -4.06
CA GLU A 195 21.25 -26.56 -3.55
C GLU A 195 22.08 -27.29 -4.62
N GLU A 196 21.65 -27.26 -5.89
CA GLU A 196 22.45 -27.83 -6.98
C GLU A 196 23.77 -27.09 -7.22
N LEU A 197 23.77 -25.76 -7.16
CA LEU A 197 24.99 -24.95 -7.30
C LEU A 197 25.93 -25.10 -6.09
N GLU A 198 25.39 -25.17 -4.88
CA GLU A 198 26.15 -25.41 -3.65
C GLU A 198 26.83 -26.77 -3.65
N ASN A 199 26.12 -27.81 -4.13
CA ASN A 199 26.68 -29.15 -4.28
C ASN A 199 27.82 -29.22 -5.30
N LEU A 200 27.84 -28.35 -6.32
CA LEU A 200 28.99 -28.24 -7.23
C LEU A 200 30.22 -27.70 -6.50
N GLY A 201 30.01 -26.73 -5.60
CA GLY A 201 31.07 -26.15 -4.77
C GLY A 201 32.22 -25.59 -5.61
N LEU A 202 31.91 -24.81 -6.66
CA LEU A 202 32.91 -24.24 -7.56
C LEU A 202 33.75 -23.17 -6.82
N GLY A 203 35.05 -23.38 -6.73
CA GLY A 203 35.98 -22.44 -6.13
C GLY A 203 36.27 -21.23 -7.01
N GLU A 204 36.81 -20.17 -6.39
CA GLU A 204 37.26 -18.99 -7.13
C GLU A 204 38.35 -19.35 -8.15
N ASN A 205 38.14 -18.94 -9.40
CA ASN A 205 39.04 -19.21 -10.52
C ASN A 205 39.32 -20.72 -10.76
N GLU A 206 38.54 -21.63 -10.16
CA GLU A 206 38.72 -23.08 -10.34
C GLU A 206 38.55 -23.46 -11.82
N LEU A 207 37.53 -22.93 -12.49
CA LEU A 207 37.28 -23.20 -13.91
C LEU A 207 38.48 -22.84 -14.79
N GLU A 208 39.03 -21.63 -14.63
CA GLU A 208 40.18 -21.17 -15.43
C GLU A 208 41.42 -22.03 -15.18
N GLN A 209 41.63 -22.45 -13.93
CA GLN A 209 42.73 -23.35 -13.57
C GLN A 209 42.56 -24.73 -14.19
N LEU A 210 41.35 -25.30 -14.10
CA LEU A 210 41.03 -26.61 -14.67
C LEU A 210 41.17 -26.61 -16.19
N GLU A 211 40.69 -25.58 -16.88
CA GLU A 211 40.81 -25.46 -18.34
C GLU A 211 42.27 -25.32 -18.79
N GLN A 212 43.07 -24.55 -18.06
CA GLN A 212 44.49 -24.38 -18.36
C GLN A 212 45.27 -25.68 -18.10
N GLU A 213 44.97 -26.38 -17.02
CA GLU A 213 45.58 -27.67 -16.68
C GLU A 213 45.20 -28.74 -17.70
N HIS A 214 43.92 -28.84 -18.05
CA HIS A 214 43.40 -29.76 -19.07
C HIS A 214 44.09 -29.52 -20.42
N LYS A 215 44.15 -28.26 -20.88
CA LYS A 215 44.83 -27.90 -22.13
C LYS A 215 46.31 -28.31 -22.14
N ASN A 216 47.01 -28.14 -21.01
CA ASN A 216 48.40 -28.54 -20.90
C ASN A 216 48.57 -30.06 -21.00
N LEU A 217 47.70 -30.83 -20.32
CA LEU A 217 47.73 -32.29 -20.33
C LEU A 217 47.31 -32.89 -21.69
N THR A 218 46.28 -32.35 -22.35
CA THR A 218 45.89 -32.82 -23.70
C THR A 218 46.99 -32.56 -24.74
N ASN A 219 47.66 -31.40 -24.66
CA ASN A 219 48.80 -31.09 -25.52
C ASN A 219 49.98 -32.04 -25.28
N ALA A 220 50.19 -32.41 -24.01
CA ALA A 220 51.20 -33.40 -23.66
C ALA A 220 50.86 -34.80 -24.19
N GLU A 221 49.62 -35.25 -24.06
CA GLU A 221 49.18 -36.55 -24.56
C GLU A 221 49.28 -36.65 -26.09
N THR A 222 48.87 -35.60 -26.80
CA THR A 222 49.03 -35.53 -28.26
C THR A 222 50.50 -35.55 -28.70
N LEU A 223 51.40 -34.84 -27.98
CA LEU A 223 52.83 -34.89 -28.22
C LEU A 223 53.39 -36.31 -28.02
N LEU A 224 53.03 -36.98 -26.92
CA LEU A 224 53.46 -38.36 -26.64
C LEU A 224 52.97 -39.34 -27.71
N GLY A 225 51.71 -39.19 -28.16
CA GLY A 225 51.15 -39.99 -29.26
C GLY A 225 51.93 -39.83 -30.56
N ILE A 226 52.31 -38.60 -30.91
CA ILE A 226 53.14 -38.31 -32.09
C ILE A 226 54.53 -38.94 -31.93
N CYS A 227 55.17 -38.78 -30.77
CA CYS A 227 56.48 -39.38 -30.51
C CYS A 227 56.45 -40.92 -30.62
N ARG A 228 55.45 -41.58 -30.03
CA ARG A 228 55.27 -43.04 -30.14
C ARG A 228 55.05 -43.47 -31.59
N GLN A 229 54.25 -42.73 -32.34
CA GLN A 229 54.00 -43.05 -33.75
C GLN A 229 55.27 -42.93 -34.61
N VAL A 230 56.12 -41.94 -34.34
CA VAL A 230 57.41 -41.79 -35.02
C VAL A 230 58.36 -42.95 -34.66
N VAL A 231 58.44 -43.32 -33.38
CA VAL A 231 59.23 -44.49 -32.92
C VAL A 231 58.74 -45.77 -33.61
N GLU A 232 57.43 -45.98 -33.67
CA GLU A 232 56.83 -47.14 -34.35
C GLU A 232 57.22 -47.20 -35.83
N GLN A 233 57.13 -46.08 -36.55
CA GLN A 233 57.52 -46.00 -37.96
C GLN A 233 59.02 -46.21 -38.19
N CYS A 234 59.85 -45.75 -37.26
CA CYS A 234 61.30 -45.81 -37.41
C CYS A 234 61.91 -47.15 -36.99
N SER A 235 61.44 -47.77 -35.90
CA SER A 235 62.09 -48.94 -35.28
C SER A 235 61.19 -50.11 -34.89
N GLU A 236 59.91 -49.92 -34.58
CA GLU A 236 59.09 -50.96 -33.91
C GLU A 236 58.00 -51.61 -34.78
N SER A 237 57.67 -51.06 -35.96
CA SER A 237 56.64 -51.61 -36.84
C SER A 237 57.01 -52.99 -37.41
N ASP A 238 56.18 -54.00 -37.11
CA ASP A 238 56.28 -55.38 -37.60
C ASP A 238 56.00 -55.51 -39.11
N SER A 239 55.23 -54.57 -39.67
CA SER A 239 54.92 -54.51 -41.11
C SER A 239 56.08 -53.98 -41.96
N GLY A 240 57.17 -53.56 -41.30
CA GLY A 240 58.33 -52.90 -41.88
C GLY A 240 58.51 -51.51 -41.27
N ASN A 241 59.76 -51.16 -40.98
CA ASN A 241 60.16 -49.86 -40.44
C ASN A 241 61.40 -49.32 -41.17
N VAL A 242 61.72 -48.05 -40.94
CA VAL A 242 62.83 -47.37 -41.63
C VAL A 242 64.17 -48.07 -41.40
N LEU A 243 64.47 -48.49 -40.16
CA LEU A 243 65.73 -49.17 -39.83
C LEU A 243 65.84 -50.53 -40.52
N ASN A 244 64.76 -51.31 -40.58
CA ASN A 244 64.71 -52.58 -41.29
C ASN A 244 64.92 -52.39 -42.80
N ALA A 245 64.32 -51.35 -43.40
CA ALA A 245 64.49 -51.02 -44.81
C ALA A 245 65.94 -50.60 -45.13
N LEU A 246 66.56 -49.79 -44.27
CA LEU A 246 67.97 -49.39 -44.38
C LEU A 246 68.90 -50.60 -44.24
N THR A 247 68.69 -51.44 -43.23
CA THR A 247 69.47 -52.66 -42.99
C THR A 247 69.37 -53.63 -44.18
N ALA A 248 68.16 -53.86 -44.70
CA ALA A 248 67.95 -54.70 -45.88
C ALA A 248 68.63 -54.14 -47.13
N SER A 249 68.62 -52.81 -47.30
CA SER A 249 69.28 -52.14 -48.43
C SER A 249 70.80 -52.23 -48.35
N LEU A 250 71.37 -52.01 -47.15
CA LEU A 250 72.82 -52.15 -46.90
C LEU A 250 73.29 -53.59 -47.14
N ASN A 251 72.55 -54.59 -46.67
CA ASN A 251 72.86 -56.02 -46.90
C ASN A 251 72.83 -56.39 -48.40
N ARG A 252 71.96 -55.76 -49.19
CA ARG A 252 71.93 -55.95 -50.66
C ARG A 252 73.14 -55.27 -51.32
N LEU A 253 73.48 -54.05 -50.90
CA LEU A 253 74.63 -53.32 -51.45
C LEU A 253 75.97 -53.98 -51.09
N SER A 254 76.09 -54.58 -49.90
CA SER A 254 77.30 -55.30 -49.47
C SER A 254 77.53 -56.61 -50.23
N SER A 255 76.49 -57.16 -50.88
CA SER A 255 76.62 -58.35 -51.73
C SER A 255 77.34 -58.08 -53.06
N VAL A 256 77.53 -56.80 -53.43
CA VAL A 256 78.26 -56.37 -54.62
C VAL A 256 79.74 -56.12 -54.27
N ASN A 257 80.60 -57.11 -54.49
CA ASN A 257 82.05 -57.03 -54.20
C ASN A 257 82.76 -55.94 -55.03
N ASN A 258 83.67 -55.17 -54.41
CA ASN A 258 84.48 -54.09 -55.00
C ASN A 258 83.70 -52.89 -55.56
N SER A 259 82.73 -52.37 -54.80
CA SER A 259 82.02 -51.12 -55.10
C SER A 259 82.93 -49.89 -54.95
N VAL A 260 83.56 -49.43 -56.04
CA VAL A 260 84.35 -48.18 -56.09
C VAL A 260 83.55 -47.09 -56.79
N GLY A 261 83.62 -45.85 -56.29
CA GLY A 261 82.90 -44.69 -56.83
C GLY A 261 81.50 -44.52 -56.21
N ALA A 262 80.51 -44.18 -57.04
CA ALA A 262 79.16 -43.78 -56.61
C ALA A 262 78.43 -44.80 -55.72
N LEU A 263 78.69 -46.10 -55.89
CA LEU A 263 78.08 -47.18 -55.07
C LEU A 263 78.62 -47.19 -53.63
N GLY A 264 79.91 -46.91 -53.44
CA GLY A 264 80.53 -46.82 -52.12
C GLY A 264 80.04 -45.59 -51.36
N GLU A 265 79.92 -44.45 -52.06
CA GLU A 265 79.34 -43.22 -51.50
C GLU A 265 77.88 -43.43 -51.07
N ALA A 266 77.05 -44.06 -51.90
CA ALA A 266 75.66 -44.39 -51.57
C ALA A 266 75.56 -45.32 -50.35
N SER A 267 76.44 -46.33 -50.24
CA SER A 267 76.50 -47.22 -49.08
C SER A 267 76.85 -46.44 -47.80
N SER A 268 77.85 -45.56 -47.86
CA SER A 268 78.25 -44.70 -46.73
C SER A 268 77.13 -43.77 -46.28
N LEU A 269 76.38 -43.20 -47.23
CA LEU A 269 75.22 -42.34 -46.93
C LEU A 269 74.09 -43.13 -46.25
N LEU A 270 73.80 -44.36 -46.71
CA LEU A 270 72.78 -45.21 -46.10
C LEU A 270 73.19 -45.68 -44.69
N THR A 271 74.47 -46.00 -44.46
CA THR A 271 74.99 -46.30 -43.12
C THR A 271 74.87 -45.10 -42.19
N SER A 272 75.20 -43.90 -42.68
CA SER A 272 75.04 -42.67 -41.91
C SER A 272 73.56 -42.40 -41.59
N ALA A 273 72.65 -42.59 -42.55
CA ALA A 273 71.22 -42.45 -42.33
C ALA A 273 70.69 -43.44 -41.28
N GLN A 274 71.18 -44.69 -41.29
CA GLN A 274 70.82 -45.68 -40.27
C GLN A 274 71.21 -45.20 -38.86
N ILE A 275 72.47 -44.78 -38.68
CA ILE A 275 72.96 -44.29 -37.38
C ILE A 275 72.14 -43.08 -36.91
N GLN A 276 71.85 -42.13 -37.82
CA GLN A 276 71.05 -40.94 -37.48
C GLN A 276 69.61 -41.29 -37.07
N VAL A 277 69.00 -42.30 -37.70
CA VAL A 277 67.66 -42.78 -37.31
C VAL A 277 67.71 -43.50 -35.96
N GLU A 278 68.73 -44.32 -35.70
CA GLU A 278 68.92 -44.99 -34.39
C GLU A 278 69.11 -43.98 -33.25
N GLU A 279 69.91 -42.93 -33.45
CA GLU A 279 70.09 -41.86 -32.47
C GLU A 279 68.79 -41.08 -32.23
N ALA A 280 68.06 -40.72 -33.28
CA ALA A 280 66.78 -40.01 -33.16
C ALA A 280 65.72 -40.83 -32.40
N VAL A 281 65.63 -42.13 -32.67
CA VAL A 281 64.76 -43.06 -31.91
C VAL A 281 65.20 -43.13 -30.45
N GLY A 282 66.50 -43.21 -30.18
CA GLY A 282 67.04 -43.22 -28.83
C GLY A 282 66.68 -41.96 -28.03
N GLU A 283 66.77 -40.79 -28.65
CA GLU A 283 66.36 -39.52 -28.03
C GLU A 283 64.84 -39.46 -27.79
N LEU A 284 64.02 -39.92 -28.75
CA LEU A 284 62.56 -39.98 -28.58
C LEU A 284 62.13 -40.92 -27.45
N ASN A 285 62.78 -42.09 -27.32
CA ASN A 285 62.49 -43.02 -26.23
C ASN A 285 62.90 -42.45 -24.87
N ARG A 286 64.06 -41.80 -24.75
CA ARG A 286 64.44 -41.08 -23.52
C ARG A 286 63.46 -39.97 -23.16
N PHE A 287 62.92 -39.29 -24.16
CA PHE A 287 61.89 -38.28 -23.95
C PHE A 287 60.60 -38.92 -23.43
N LEU A 288 60.12 -40.01 -24.05
CA LEU A 288 58.94 -40.76 -23.62
C LEU A 288 59.08 -41.35 -22.19
N ASP A 289 60.26 -41.84 -21.82
CA ASP A 289 60.53 -42.44 -20.50
C ASP A 289 60.56 -41.41 -19.36
N ASN A 290 60.96 -40.17 -19.66
CA ASN A 290 61.06 -39.08 -18.67
C ASN A 290 59.80 -38.22 -18.58
N PHE A 291 58.86 -38.38 -19.51
CA PHE A 291 57.67 -37.55 -19.57
C PHE A 291 56.51 -38.22 -18.83
N ASP A 292 56.15 -37.68 -17.67
CA ASP A 292 55.09 -38.20 -16.82
C ASP A 292 53.73 -37.60 -17.26
N ALA A 293 52.98 -38.34 -18.08
CA ALA A 293 51.57 -38.07 -18.26
C ALA A 293 50.81 -38.72 -17.11
N ASP A 294 49.91 -37.99 -16.46
CA ASP A 294 48.99 -38.51 -15.45
C ASP A 294 47.58 -38.68 -16.04
N PRO A 295 47.25 -39.85 -16.63
CA PRO A 295 45.92 -40.13 -17.18
C PRO A 295 44.80 -40.03 -16.15
N ALA A 296 45.10 -40.38 -14.89
CA ALA A 296 44.10 -40.33 -13.82
C ALA A 296 43.74 -38.87 -13.51
N ARG A 297 44.71 -37.96 -13.54
CA ARG A 297 44.48 -36.52 -13.41
C ARG A 297 43.70 -35.96 -14.59
N LEU A 298 44.02 -36.34 -15.82
CA LEU A 298 43.28 -35.89 -17.01
C LEU A 298 41.81 -36.32 -16.95
N GLN A 299 41.54 -37.59 -16.65
CA GLN A 299 40.18 -38.12 -16.46
C GLN A 299 39.40 -37.33 -15.38
N TYR A 300 40.04 -37.05 -14.24
CA TYR A 300 39.44 -36.24 -13.18
C TYR A 300 39.09 -34.82 -13.64
N LEU A 301 39.98 -34.17 -14.39
CA LEU A 301 39.74 -32.84 -14.93
C LEU A 301 38.57 -32.83 -15.92
N GLU A 302 38.50 -33.82 -16.81
CA GLU A 302 37.39 -33.97 -17.75
C GLU A 302 36.05 -34.16 -17.03
N GLU A 303 36.00 -35.02 -16.02
CA GLU A 303 34.79 -35.26 -15.19
C GLU A 303 34.38 -34.00 -14.42
N ARG A 304 35.34 -33.27 -13.83
CA ARG A 304 35.07 -32.03 -13.10
C ARG A 304 34.59 -30.92 -14.03
N LEU A 305 35.22 -30.75 -15.19
CA LEU A 305 34.80 -29.79 -16.22
C LEU A 305 33.39 -30.13 -16.73
N ASP A 306 33.12 -31.40 -17.09
CA ASP A 306 31.80 -31.78 -17.59
C ASP A 306 30.69 -31.55 -16.55
N ALA A 307 30.96 -31.77 -15.27
CA ALA A 307 30.03 -31.43 -14.19
C ALA A 307 29.70 -29.92 -14.18
N ILE A 308 30.71 -29.05 -14.28
CA ILE A 308 30.54 -27.59 -14.32
C ILE A 308 29.74 -27.17 -15.56
N TYR A 309 30.11 -27.65 -16.74
CA TYR A 309 29.47 -27.32 -18.01
C TYR A 309 28.04 -27.84 -18.11
N THR A 310 27.77 -29.02 -17.57
CA THR A 310 26.42 -29.61 -17.54
C THR A 310 25.50 -28.82 -16.62
N LEU A 311 25.98 -28.40 -15.45
CA LEU A 311 25.22 -27.56 -14.54
C LEU A 311 24.96 -26.18 -15.16
N ALA A 312 25.98 -25.51 -15.71
CA ALA A 312 25.83 -24.23 -16.40
C ALA A 312 24.78 -24.30 -17.51
N ARG A 313 24.79 -25.38 -18.33
CA ARG A 313 23.76 -25.64 -19.35
C ARG A 313 22.37 -25.83 -18.76
N LYS A 314 22.24 -26.55 -17.64
CA LYS A 314 20.95 -26.76 -16.95
C LYS A 314 20.33 -25.43 -16.51
N HIS A 315 21.15 -24.52 -15.98
CA HIS A 315 20.74 -23.18 -15.55
C HIS A 315 20.74 -22.13 -16.68
N ARG A 316 21.13 -22.51 -17.90
CA ARG A 316 21.20 -21.63 -19.10
C ARG A 316 22.12 -20.41 -18.93
N ILE A 317 23.23 -20.59 -18.23
CA ILE A 317 24.24 -19.57 -17.97
C ILE A 317 25.59 -20.00 -18.54
N GLN A 318 26.54 -19.06 -18.62
CA GLN A 318 27.93 -19.41 -18.87
C GLN A 318 28.55 -20.05 -17.62
N PRO A 319 29.51 -20.99 -17.76
CA PRO A 319 30.23 -21.58 -16.63
C PRO A 319 30.89 -20.55 -15.71
N THR A 320 31.36 -19.43 -16.26
CA THR A 320 31.96 -18.32 -15.49
C THR A 320 30.95 -17.55 -14.65
N GLU A 321 29.65 -17.64 -14.95
CA GLU A 321 28.57 -16.90 -14.28
C GLU A 321 27.95 -17.71 -13.13
N VAL A 322 28.42 -18.94 -12.87
CA VAL A 322 27.85 -19.83 -11.85
C VAL A 322 27.86 -19.18 -10.46
N ALA A 323 28.96 -18.54 -10.07
CA ALA A 323 29.07 -17.87 -8.77
C ALA A 323 28.14 -16.64 -8.67
N GLU A 324 28.01 -15.87 -9.76
CA GLU A 324 27.10 -14.72 -9.79
C GLU A 324 25.63 -15.16 -9.70
N MET A 325 25.28 -16.27 -10.38
CA MET A 325 23.95 -16.88 -10.30
C MET A 325 23.66 -17.36 -8.87
N GLN A 326 24.63 -18.01 -8.21
CA GLN A 326 24.48 -18.44 -6.82
C GLN A 326 24.16 -17.27 -5.90
N GLN A 327 24.90 -16.15 -6.01
CA GLN A 327 24.64 -14.96 -5.22
C GLN A 327 23.25 -14.36 -5.52
N LYS A 328 22.86 -14.28 -6.79
CA LYS A 328 21.52 -13.81 -7.18
C LYS A 328 20.40 -14.66 -6.56
N LEU A 329 20.57 -15.99 -6.55
CA LEU A 329 19.60 -16.91 -5.93
C LEU A 329 19.51 -16.70 -4.42
N LEU A 330 20.66 -16.53 -3.74
CA LEU A 330 20.70 -16.23 -2.30
C LEU A 330 19.95 -14.93 -1.97
N ASP A 331 20.26 -13.84 -2.68
CA ASP A 331 19.63 -12.53 -2.47
C ASP A 331 18.10 -12.59 -2.72
N GLU A 332 17.69 -13.34 -3.74
CA GLU A 332 16.27 -13.51 -4.08
C GLU A 332 15.53 -14.34 -3.03
N ILE A 333 16.14 -15.42 -2.53
CA ILE A 333 15.60 -16.25 -1.44
C ILE A 333 15.49 -15.44 -0.15
N GLU A 334 16.50 -14.64 0.21
CA GLU A 334 16.47 -13.79 1.40
C GLU A 334 15.32 -12.77 1.33
N THR A 335 15.11 -12.17 0.15
CA THR A 335 13.99 -11.25 -0.09
C THR A 335 12.63 -11.95 0.08
N LEU A 336 12.50 -13.20 -0.39
CA LEU A 336 11.27 -13.98 -0.23
C LEU A 336 11.01 -14.34 1.25
N ASN A 337 12.04 -14.76 1.98
CA ASN A 337 11.93 -15.07 3.41
C ASN A 337 11.50 -13.85 4.24
N ALA A 338 12.06 -12.67 3.96
CA ALA A 338 11.66 -11.43 4.64
C ALA A 338 10.17 -11.07 4.41
N ASN A 339 9.62 -11.45 3.25
CA ASN A 339 8.19 -11.28 2.97
C ASN A 339 7.34 -12.25 3.78
N ASP A 340 7.74 -13.52 3.90
CA ASP A 340 7.03 -14.52 4.71
C ASP A 340 7.03 -14.14 6.20
N GLU A 341 8.16 -13.70 6.75
CA GLU A 341 8.25 -13.16 8.11
C GLU A 341 7.33 -11.94 8.32
N SER A 342 7.24 -11.08 7.30
CA SER A 342 6.35 -9.91 7.34
C SER A 342 4.87 -10.32 7.34
N ILE A 343 4.49 -11.36 6.60
CA ILE A 343 3.13 -11.91 6.58
C ILE A 343 2.78 -12.47 7.96
N GLU A 344 3.67 -13.27 8.56
CA GLU A 344 3.45 -13.83 9.90
C GLU A 344 3.27 -12.73 10.95
N ARG A 345 4.17 -11.73 10.97
CA ARG A 345 4.07 -10.57 11.85
C ARG A 345 2.76 -9.79 11.67
N LEU A 346 2.36 -9.51 10.43
CA LEU A 346 1.11 -8.81 10.15
C LEU A 346 -0.11 -9.63 10.59
N GLY A 347 -0.05 -10.96 10.49
CA GLY A 347 -1.08 -11.86 11.02
C GLY A 347 -1.23 -11.77 12.53
N GLU A 348 -0.12 -11.74 13.28
CA GLU A 348 -0.13 -11.55 14.73
C GLU A 348 -0.66 -10.17 15.14
N GLU A 349 -0.24 -9.12 14.45
CA GLU A 349 -0.72 -7.75 14.66
C GLU A 349 -2.23 -7.64 14.41
N LEU A 350 -2.72 -8.25 13.34
CA LEU A 350 -4.15 -8.28 13.00
C LEU A 350 -4.97 -8.96 14.10
N ALA A 351 -4.49 -10.10 14.62
CA ALA A 351 -5.13 -10.80 15.74
C ALA A 351 -5.09 -9.98 17.05
N SER A 352 -4.01 -9.23 17.27
CA SER A 352 -3.88 -8.31 18.41
C SER A 352 -4.88 -7.15 18.31
N PHE A 353 -4.96 -6.47 17.16
CA PHE A 353 -5.92 -5.39 16.93
C PHE A 353 -7.36 -5.86 17.02
N ALA A 354 -7.67 -7.07 16.52
CA ALA A 354 -9.01 -7.64 16.64
C ALA A 354 -9.43 -7.86 18.11
N ARG A 355 -8.51 -8.40 18.94
CA ARG A 355 -8.77 -8.56 20.39
C ARG A 355 -8.96 -7.22 21.08
N HIS A 356 -8.09 -6.26 20.81
CA HIS A 356 -8.18 -4.92 21.39
C HIS A 356 -9.48 -4.20 21.00
N TYR A 357 -9.86 -4.30 19.72
CA TYR A 357 -11.15 -3.78 19.24
C TYR A 357 -12.32 -4.44 19.97
N GLN A 358 -12.35 -5.77 20.08
CA GLN A 358 -13.47 -6.48 20.74
C GLN A 358 -13.62 -6.09 22.20
N GLU A 359 -12.51 -5.92 22.93
CA GLU A 359 -12.53 -5.44 24.32
C GLU A 359 -13.18 -4.06 24.41
N LYS A 360 -12.64 -3.07 23.68
CA LYS A 360 -13.14 -1.69 23.74
C LYS A 360 -14.55 -1.52 23.17
N ALA A 361 -14.91 -2.31 22.16
CA ALA A 361 -16.23 -2.25 21.55
C ALA A 361 -17.31 -2.86 22.47
N ARG A 362 -16.96 -3.85 23.31
CA ARG A 362 -17.85 -4.36 24.38
C ARG A 362 -18.04 -3.33 25.48
N ASP A 363 -16.95 -2.75 25.98
CA ASP A 363 -17.02 -1.67 26.98
C ASP A 363 -17.92 -0.51 26.48
N LEU A 364 -17.81 -0.17 25.19
CA LEU A 364 -18.62 0.86 24.55
C LEU A 364 -20.10 0.46 24.44
N SER A 365 -20.37 -0.79 24.06
CA SER A 365 -21.73 -1.33 23.97
C SER A 365 -22.44 -1.32 25.32
N ASP A 366 -21.74 -1.72 26.39
CA ASP A 366 -22.28 -1.71 27.76
C ASP A 366 -22.64 -0.29 28.21
N LEU A 367 -21.76 0.69 27.96
CA LEU A 367 -22.03 2.10 28.25
C LEU A 367 -23.21 2.64 27.46
N ARG A 368 -23.30 2.32 26.16
CA ARG A 368 -24.43 2.70 25.31
C ARG A 368 -25.73 2.10 25.81
N HIS A 369 -25.75 0.82 26.18
CA HIS A 369 -26.94 0.16 26.71
C HIS A 369 -27.45 0.85 27.98
N GLN A 370 -26.57 1.17 28.92
CA GLN A 370 -26.94 1.89 30.15
C GLN A 370 -27.47 3.30 29.84
N ALA A 371 -26.71 4.07 29.05
CA ALA A 371 -27.05 5.44 28.70
C ALA A 371 -28.35 5.53 27.88
N SER A 372 -28.62 4.54 27.02
CA SER A 372 -29.79 4.52 26.14
C SER A 372 -31.10 4.52 26.93
N GLY A 373 -31.17 3.79 28.05
CA GLY A 373 -32.35 3.74 28.91
C GLY A 373 -32.58 5.05 29.64
N THR A 374 -31.52 5.63 30.19
CA THR A 374 -31.59 6.90 30.94
C THR A 374 -31.95 8.07 30.02
N LEU A 375 -31.26 8.18 28.87
CA LEU A 375 -31.54 9.22 27.87
C LEU A 375 -32.94 9.06 27.30
N ALA A 376 -33.37 7.83 26.97
CA ALA A 376 -34.71 7.61 26.43
C ALA A 376 -35.80 8.06 27.41
N SER A 377 -35.64 7.78 28.70
CA SER A 377 -36.60 8.20 29.72
C SER A 377 -36.63 9.72 29.91
N ALA A 378 -35.48 10.38 29.90
CA ALA A 378 -35.39 11.84 30.02
C ALA A 378 -36.07 12.54 28.83
N VAL A 379 -35.74 12.13 27.60
CA VAL A 379 -36.33 12.68 26.37
C VAL A 379 -37.85 12.40 26.33
N GLU A 380 -38.30 11.21 26.75
CA GLU A 380 -39.72 10.89 26.82
C GLU A 380 -40.49 11.82 27.77
N GLN A 381 -39.91 12.16 28.93
CA GLN A 381 -40.52 13.11 29.88
C GLN A 381 -40.65 14.51 29.28
N GLU A 382 -39.62 14.99 28.58
CA GLU A 382 -39.65 16.31 27.94
C GLU A 382 -40.60 16.36 26.73
N ILE A 383 -40.65 15.31 25.92
CA ILE A 383 -41.64 15.17 24.83
C ILE A 383 -43.08 15.30 25.37
N GLN A 384 -43.38 14.68 26.52
CA GLN A 384 -44.70 14.80 27.14
C GLN A 384 -45.01 16.22 27.61
N ARG A 385 -44.01 16.95 28.14
CA ARG A 385 -44.14 18.36 28.55
C ARG A 385 -44.32 19.30 27.35
N LEU A 386 -43.69 19.00 26.23
CA LEU A 386 -43.76 19.76 24.98
C LEU A 386 -45.02 19.42 24.14
N GLY A 387 -46.15 19.17 24.80
CA GLY A 387 -47.45 19.07 24.13
C GLY A 387 -47.65 17.80 23.29
N MET A 388 -46.94 16.71 23.59
CA MET A 388 -47.15 15.39 22.98
C MET A 388 -47.59 14.35 24.04
N PRO A 389 -48.82 14.47 24.58
CA PRO A 389 -49.29 13.58 25.64
C PRO A 389 -49.38 12.14 25.14
N GLY A 390 -48.64 11.24 25.79
CA GLY A 390 -48.55 9.83 25.43
C GLY A 390 -47.59 9.51 24.28
N GLY A 391 -46.73 10.46 23.90
CA GLY A 391 -45.57 10.19 23.06
C GLY A 391 -44.59 9.23 23.75
N ARG A 392 -43.98 8.33 22.98
CA ARG A 392 -42.96 7.37 23.43
C ARG A 392 -41.67 7.60 22.67
N PHE A 393 -40.54 7.42 23.36
CA PHE A 393 -39.22 7.53 22.76
C PHE A 393 -38.35 6.37 23.22
N THR A 394 -37.58 5.78 22.30
CA THR A 394 -36.69 4.66 22.59
C THR A 394 -35.47 4.74 21.70
N ILE A 395 -34.33 4.38 22.25
CA ILE A 395 -33.07 4.27 21.51
C ILE A 395 -32.83 2.79 21.25
N GLU A 396 -32.88 2.38 19.98
CA GLU A 396 -32.63 1.00 19.59
C GLU A 396 -31.15 0.81 19.25
N LEU A 397 -30.54 -0.20 19.87
CA LEU A 397 -29.17 -0.64 19.60
C LEU A 397 -29.25 -1.96 18.83
N ARG A 398 -29.06 -1.90 17.51
CA ARG A 398 -29.13 -3.09 16.65
C ARG A 398 -27.73 -3.66 16.41
N PRO A 399 -27.46 -4.93 16.77
CA PRO A 399 -26.17 -5.54 16.52
C PRO A 399 -25.82 -5.53 15.03
N ASN A 400 -24.59 -5.17 14.72
CA ASN A 400 -24.08 -5.25 13.35
C ASN A 400 -23.89 -6.73 12.99
N SER A 401 -24.46 -7.17 11.87
CA SER A 401 -24.34 -8.55 11.37
C SER A 401 -23.12 -8.77 10.48
N SER A 402 -22.18 -7.82 10.44
CA SER A 402 -20.99 -7.90 9.60
C SER A 402 -19.87 -8.62 10.35
N ASP A 403 -19.15 -9.50 9.65
CA ASP A 403 -17.91 -10.10 10.15
C ASP A 403 -16.75 -9.09 10.18
N GLU A 404 -16.92 -7.89 9.61
CA GLU A 404 -15.92 -6.83 9.67
C GLU A 404 -15.98 -6.04 10.99
N LEU A 405 -14.79 -5.61 11.44
CA LEU A 405 -14.68 -4.67 12.56
C LEU A 405 -15.00 -3.26 12.06
N LEU A 406 -16.16 -2.74 12.50
CA LEU A 406 -16.66 -1.45 12.05
C LEU A 406 -16.20 -0.30 12.98
N PRO A 407 -15.87 0.88 12.45
CA PRO A 407 -15.36 1.99 13.26
C PRO A 407 -16.38 2.55 14.27
N ASN A 408 -17.66 2.27 14.09
CA ASN A 408 -18.76 2.72 14.93
C ASN A 408 -19.10 1.75 16.09
N GLY A 409 -18.43 0.59 16.18
CA GLY A 409 -18.62 -0.39 17.25
C GLY A 409 -19.53 -1.56 16.86
N LEU A 410 -20.10 -2.21 17.86
CA LEU A 410 -20.83 -3.47 17.71
C LEU A 410 -22.28 -3.30 17.24
N GLU A 411 -22.84 -2.12 17.39
CA GLU A 411 -24.23 -1.84 17.03
C GLU A 411 -24.42 -0.57 16.22
N GLN A 412 -25.54 -0.53 15.51
CA GLN A 412 -26.12 0.66 14.92
C GLN A 412 -27.14 1.26 15.89
N VAL A 413 -26.96 2.55 16.19
CA VAL A 413 -27.87 3.32 17.04
C VAL A 413 -28.96 3.95 16.17
N GLU A 414 -30.22 3.78 16.55
CA GLU A 414 -31.36 4.44 15.91
C GLU A 414 -32.34 4.99 16.95
N LEU A 415 -32.75 6.26 16.79
CA LEU A 415 -33.78 6.88 17.62
C LEU A 415 -35.17 6.57 17.04
N LEU A 416 -36.01 5.94 17.86
CA LEU A 416 -37.37 5.58 17.54
C LEU A 416 -38.36 6.41 18.37
N VAL A 417 -39.40 6.91 17.71
CA VAL A 417 -40.42 7.74 18.36
C VAL A 417 -41.82 7.35 17.90
N SER A 418 -42.79 7.52 18.79
CA SER A 418 -44.21 7.47 18.50
C SER A 418 -44.87 8.72 19.08
N ALA A 419 -45.43 9.57 18.22
CA ALA A 419 -46.00 10.86 18.64
C ALA A 419 -47.39 10.74 19.29
N ASN A 420 -48.11 9.66 19.01
CA ASN A 420 -49.49 9.46 19.49
C ASN A 420 -49.66 8.07 20.12
N PRO A 421 -50.48 7.95 21.19
CA PRO A 421 -50.82 6.67 21.79
C PRO A 421 -51.36 5.66 20.75
N GLY A 422 -50.79 4.45 20.74
CA GLY A 422 -51.22 3.36 19.87
C GLY A 422 -50.61 3.34 18.46
N GLN A 423 -49.79 4.33 18.09
CA GLN A 423 -49.00 4.26 16.86
C GLN A 423 -47.71 3.44 17.06
N PRO A 424 -47.27 2.66 16.05
CA PRO A 424 -46.01 1.93 16.14
C PRO A 424 -44.82 2.89 16.21
N MET A 425 -43.78 2.49 16.93
CA MET A 425 -42.51 3.20 16.97
C MET A 425 -41.90 3.25 15.58
N LYS A 426 -41.47 4.45 15.15
CA LYS A 426 -40.85 4.66 13.85
C LYS A 426 -39.55 5.42 14.02
N ALA A 427 -38.61 5.19 13.10
CA ALA A 427 -37.42 6.02 12.98
C ALA A 427 -37.79 7.50 12.88
N LEU A 428 -37.00 8.37 13.52
CA LEU A 428 -37.23 9.81 13.54
C LEU A 428 -37.40 10.40 12.12
N ALA A 429 -36.68 9.86 11.13
CA ALA A 429 -36.78 10.24 9.72
C ALA A 429 -38.13 9.94 9.04
N LYS A 430 -38.98 9.11 9.65
CA LYS A 430 -40.29 8.71 9.12
C LYS A 430 -41.46 9.40 9.85
N VAL A 431 -41.18 10.37 10.72
CA VAL A 431 -42.19 11.17 11.41
C VAL A 431 -42.76 12.22 10.45
N ALA A 432 -44.09 12.28 10.33
CA ALA A 432 -44.76 12.96 9.22
C ALA A 432 -44.97 14.47 9.40
N SER A 433 -44.84 15.01 10.63
CA SER A 433 -45.12 16.43 10.92
C SER A 433 -43.86 17.19 11.33
N GLY A 434 -43.47 18.22 10.57
CA GLY A 434 -42.30 19.05 10.88
C GLY A 434 -42.38 19.75 12.24
N GLY A 435 -43.59 20.04 12.73
CA GLY A 435 -43.79 20.60 14.06
C GLY A 435 -43.58 19.60 15.20
N GLU A 436 -43.84 18.30 14.97
CA GLU A 436 -43.51 17.24 15.93
C GLU A 436 -42.00 17.05 16.01
N LEU A 437 -41.32 17.05 14.85
CA LEU A 437 -39.87 16.90 14.78
C LEU A 437 -39.15 18.05 15.49
N SER A 438 -39.62 19.30 15.36
CA SER A 438 -39.07 20.43 16.13
C SER A 438 -39.20 20.28 17.63
N ARG A 439 -40.32 19.75 18.13
CA ARG A 439 -40.50 19.55 19.57
C ARG A 439 -39.66 18.37 20.09
N ILE A 440 -39.51 17.31 19.29
CA ILE A 440 -38.64 16.18 19.62
C ILE A 440 -37.17 16.60 19.61
N SER A 441 -36.73 17.38 18.62
CA SER A 441 -35.36 17.94 18.58
C SER A 441 -35.06 18.74 19.84
N LEU A 442 -35.97 19.66 20.20
CA LEU A 442 -35.83 20.46 21.41
C LEU A 442 -35.76 19.59 22.67
N ALA A 443 -36.57 18.53 22.76
CA ALA A 443 -36.53 17.60 23.88
C ALA A 443 -35.23 16.78 23.99
N ILE A 444 -34.46 16.64 22.91
CA ILE A 444 -33.19 15.91 22.88
C ILE A 444 -32.02 16.83 23.28
N GLN A 445 -32.13 18.13 23.00
CA GLN A 445 -31.07 19.11 23.26
C GLN A 445 -31.17 19.80 24.63
N VAL A 446 -32.36 19.80 25.25
CA VAL A 446 -32.63 20.30 26.61
C VAL A 446 -32.44 19.18 27.62
#